data_AF-A0A402AMB3-F1
#
_entry.id   AF-A0A402AMB3-F1
#
_cell.length_a   1.000
_cell.length_b   1.000
_cell.length_c   1.000
_cell.angle_alpha   90.00
_cell.angle_beta   90.00
_cell.angle_gamma   90.00
#
_symmetry.space_group_name_H-M   'P 1'
#
loop_
_entity.id
_entity.type
_entity.pdbx_description
1 polymer ?
#
loop_
_entity_poly.entity_id
_entity_poly.type
_entity_poly.pdbx_seq_one_letter_code
_entity_poly.pdbx_strand_id
1 'polypeptide(L)'
;MTAKKNADIQLSPEEMSQVESIHTQYPTIATQLHESKDQTQIEAALKDIFALSEAAQIALIKSLAKTNRAEAADVLAGINAVSPQKEVRKEARRGLLRLGGSKVTPHWTAPIIHAPAVQMNVANPPRFWQGFATQSREQGEVQISLCWEQGYDYGEARIITLVLDFWNDGIKDFFSESGTKRHIEEHIREIHKLATEVDLIPCSLAEAKHMIEEALDVNAWHQTQPHAEYRSQLPTLNKLIFQAVEADAVSERTFVTPEMEPQEVVVNFIGAWSFGDYGLAYDLLTTNSPVRDNLTRDEWIQQHRAWFDEAHPTRMELNFAHEREQKQSAIWLPGSATSHRPPASKELELGWSLELLETPLSGTLKEMPMGTAVNKETGRHWFWNNYTLIRENNAWRIQQIKDEIVALQALSVNDLQKRIKEYEDAIEKGVKQQENNPEAFVEEMSWRLGQLLNFQDALLTQLPLDYNANEDAYSYAVLTGNPERMMVYLERLIQRFPQNRADTLRRLGATLAELAFRFDLPEFKERHQHLDLIRKPNDEKHTENK
;
A
#
# COMPACT_ATOMS: atom_id res chain seq x y z
N MET A 1 9.00 -1.61 -47.39
CA MET A 1 10.39 -2.10 -47.23
C MET A 1 11.18 -1.82 -48.50
N THR A 2 12.16 -0.93 -48.43
CA THR A 2 13.18 -0.72 -49.45
C THR A 2 14.50 -0.49 -48.73
N ALA A 3 15.40 -1.46 -48.84
CA ALA A 3 16.73 -1.41 -48.27
C ALA A 3 17.53 -0.26 -48.91
N LYS A 4 17.86 0.78 -48.13
CA LYS A 4 18.84 1.78 -48.55
C LYS A 4 20.21 1.10 -48.61
N LYS A 5 20.64 0.83 -49.85
CA LYS A 5 21.96 0.35 -50.25
C LYS A 5 23.05 1.13 -49.50
N ASN A 6 23.99 0.43 -48.85
CA ASN A 6 25.24 1.02 -48.37
C ASN A 6 25.91 1.69 -49.58
N ALA A 7 25.94 3.02 -49.60
CA ALA A 7 26.75 3.74 -50.56
C ALA A 7 28.22 3.46 -50.22
N ASP A 8 28.95 2.86 -51.17
CA ASP A 8 30.41 2.81 -51.11
C ASP A 8 30.90 4.25 -51.17
N ILE A 9 31.43 4.73 -50.05
CA ILE A 9 32.02 6.06 -49.93
C ILE A 9 33.33 6.01 -50.72
N GLN A 10 33.36 6.62 -51.91
CA GLN A 10 34.60 6.78 -52.68
C GLN A 10 35.42 7.92 -52.06
N LEU A 11 36.52 7.57 -51.42
CA LEU A 11 37.50 8.53 -50.90
C LEU A 11 38.57 8.81 -51.95
N SER A 12 39.14 10.01 -51.94
CA SER A 12 40.34 10.30 -52.73
C SER A 12 41.56 9.54 -52.18
N PRO A 13 42.62 9.31 -53.00
CA PRO A 13 43.86 8.67 -52.52
C PRO A 13 44.50 9.43 -51.35
N GLU A 14 44.37 10.75 -51.33
CA GLU A 14 44.88 11.62 -50.25
C GLU A 14 44.07 11.44 -48.96
N GLU A 15 42.74 11.38 -49.05
CA GLU A 15 41.86 11.11 -47.91
C GLU A 15 42.08 9.71 -47.34
N MET A 16 42.34 8.71 -48.20
CA MET A 16 42.69 7.36 -47.75
C MET A 16 43.99 7.34 -46.94
N SER A 17 45.04 8.03 -47.42
CA SER A 17 46.32 8.13 -46.68
C SER A 17 46.15 8.85 -45.33
N GLN A 18 45.29 9.87 -45.26
CA GLN A 18 44.99 10.57 -44.01
C GLN A 18 44.22 9.68 -43.02
N VAL A 19 43.22 8.92 -43.49
CA VAL A 19 42.47 7.95 -42.68
C VAL A 19 43.38 6.84 -42.16
N GLU A 20 44.29 6.30 -42.97
CA GLU A 20 45.24 5.27 -42.54
C GLU A 20 46.26 5.78 -41.51
N SER A 21 46.74 7.02 -41.70
CA SER A 21 47.62 7.69 -40.74
C SER A 21 46.96 7.81 -39.36
N ILE A 22 45.74 8.34 -39.31
CA ILE A 22 44.98 8.52 -38.07
C ILE A 22 44.56 7.18 -37.48
N HIS A 23 44.20 6.19 -38.32
CA HIS A 23 43.92 4.83 -37.87
C HIS A 23 45.15 4.13 -37.27
N THR A 24 46.37 4.57 -37.59
CA THR A 24 47.56 4.03 -36.92
C THR A 24 47.79 4.68 -35.55
N GLN A 25 47.25 5.88 -35.35
CA GLN A 25 47.45 6.71 -34.15
C GLN A 25 46.32 6.61 -33.13
N TYR A 26 45.22 5.88 -33.41
CA TYR A 26 44.07 5.80 -32.49
C TYR A 26 44.41 5.32 -31.06
N PRO A 27 45.41 4.44 -30.80
CA PRO A 27 45.77 4.09 -29.42
C PRO A 27 46.31 5.30 -28.64
N THR A 28 47.08 6.17 -29.30
CA THR A 28 47.57 7.42 -28.71
C THR A 28 46.43 8.39 -28.43
N ILE A 29 45.46 8.48 -29.36
CA ILE A 29 44.25 9.29 -29.17
C ILE A 29 43.43 8.76 -27.99
N ALA A 30 43.29 7.44 -27.84
CA ALA A 30 42.62 6.84 -26.69
C ALA A 30 43.31 7.21 -25.37
N THR A 31 44.64 7.15 -25.30
CA THR A 31 45.39 7.59 -24.11
C THR A 31 45.14 9.08 -23.80
N GLN A 32 45.16 9.94 -24.82
CA GLN A 32 44.86 11.38 -24.65
C GLN A 32 43.42 11.62 -24.16
N LEU A 33 42.46 10.81 -24.60
CA LEU A 33 41.09 10.86 -24.08
C LEU A 33 41.05 10.50 -22.59
N HIS A 34 41.75 9.44 -22.16
CA HIS A 34 41.84 9.07 -20.74
C HIS A 34 42.51 10.13 -19.86
N GLU A 35 43.42 10.93 -20.43
CA GLU A 35 44.08 12.05 -19.73
C GLU A 35 43.23 13.34 -19.72
N SER A 36 42.17 13.41 -20.52
CA SER A 36 41.32 14.60 -20.67
C SER A 36 40.38 14.79 -19.47
N LYS A 37 40.33 16.01 -18.94
CA LYS A 37 39.52 16.40 -17.76
C LYS A 37 38.34 17.32 -18.10
N ASP A 38 38.36 17.93 -19.27
CA ASP A 38 37.34 18.88 -19.74
C ASP A 38 37.05 18.70 -21.23
N GLN A 39 35.93 19.29 -21.69
CA GLN A 39 35.50 19.17 -23.09
C GLN A 39 36.53 19.74 -24.08
N THR A 40 37.26 20.79 -23.72
CA THR A 40 38.28 21.39 -24.60
C THR A 40 39.47 20.46 -24.84
N GLN A 41 39.87 19.67 -23.85
CA GLN A 41 40.91 18.66 -23.97
C GLN A 41 40.46 17.47 -24.83
N ILE A 42 39.19 17.07 -24.72
CA ILE A 42 38.60 16.01 -25.57
C ILE A 42 38.56 16.45 -27.04
N GLU A 43 38.10 17.68 -27.30
CA GLU A 43 38.09 18.26 -28.66
C GLU A 43 39.50 18.41 -29.22
N ALA A 44 40.50 18.72 -28.38
CA ALA A 44 41.89 18.76 -28.77
C ALA A 44 42.44 17.37 -29.14
N ALA A 45 42.13 16.33 -28.36
CA ALA A 45 42.53 14.95 -28.64
C ALA A 45 41.91 14.40 -29.94
N LEU A 46 40.68 14.82 -30.27
CA LEU A 46 39.96 14.39 -31.48
C LEU A 46 40.14 15.34 -32.68
N LYS A 47 40.96 16.39 -32.54
CA LYS A 47 41.10 17.46 -33.54
C LYS A 47 41.45 16.94 -34.94
N ASP A 48 42.39 16.00 -35.02
CA ASP A 48 42.84 15.46 -36.30
C ASP A 48 41.75 14.61 -36.98
N ILE A 49 40.87 13.98 -36.19
CA ILE A 49 39.69 13.28 -36.69
C ILE A 49 38.67 14.28 -37.23
N PHE A 50 38.42 15.38 -36.51
CA PHE A 50 37.44 16.39 -36.93
C PHE A 50 37.91 17.29 -38.08
N ALA A 51 39.22 17.32 -38.36
CA ALA A 51 39.77 17.97 -39.54
C ALA A 51 39.49 17.21 -40.86
N LEU A 52 39.12 15.93 -40.79
CA LEU A 52 38.77 15.12 -41.95
C LEU A 52 37.41 15.52 -42.54
N SER A 53 37.20 15.23 -43.83
CA SER A 53 35.87 15.30 -44.45
C SER A 53 34.89 14.33 -43.77
N GLU A 54 33.58 14.64 -43.80
CA GLU A 54 32.54 13.77 -43.20
C GLU A 54 32.63 12.32 -43.73
N ALA A 55 32.90 12.17 -45.03
CA ALA A 55 33.12 10.89 -45.70
C ALA A 55 34.33 10.13 -45.12
N ALA A 56 35.47 10.82 -44.92
CA ALA A 56 36.67 10.25 -44.33
C ALA A 56 36.50 9.91 -42.84
N GLN A 57 35.77 10.73 -42.07
CA GLN A 57 35.42 10.43 -40.67
C GLN A 57 34.59 9.15 -40.57
N ILE A 58 33.56 9.01 -41.41
CA ILE A 58 32.72 7.81 -41.45
C ILE A 58 33.53 6.56 -41.85
N ALA A 59 34.47 6.70 -42.78
CA ALA A 59 35.35 5.60 -43.18
C ALA A 59 36.29 5.17 -42.03
N LEU A 60 36.89 6.13 -41.32
CA LEU A 60 37.70 5.88 -40.12
C LEU A 60 36.88 5.20 -39.02
N ILE A 61 35.65 5.64 -38.75
CA ILE A 61 34.77 5.01 -37.76
C ILE A 61 34.49 3.55 -38.13
N LYS A 62 34.24 3.28 -39.41
CA LYS A 62 34.01 1.93 -39.91
C LYS A 62 35.25 1.04 -39.81
N SER A 63 36.47 1.58 -39.96
CA SER A 63 37.70 0.81 -39.76
C SER A 63 37.97 0.57 -38.28
N LEU A 64 37.80 1.58 -37.41
CA LEU A 64 37.91 1.43 -35.95
C LEU A 64 36.96 0.37 -35.40
N ALA A 65 35.70 0.37 -35.84
CA ALA A 65 34.71 -0.62 -35.42
C ALA A 65 35.03 -2.07 -35.86
N LYS A 66 36.00 -2.29 -36.76
CA LYS A 66 36.48 -3.62 -37.19
C LYS A 66 37.72 -4.10 -36.42
N THR A 67 38.37 -3.23 -35.66
CA THR A 67 39.61 -3.58 -34.93
C THR A 67 39.36 -4.48 -33.72
N ASN A 68 38.13 -4.50 -33.18
CA ASN A 68 37.75 -5.27 -31.99
C ASN A 68 38.65 -5.02 -30.77
N ARG A 69 39.05 -3.76 -30.57
CA ARG A 69 39.89 -3.34 -29.43
C ARG A 69 39.19 -2.28 -28.57
N ALA A 70 39.51 -2.29 -27.29
CA ALA A 70 38.89 -1.39 -26.32
C ALA A 70 39.28 0.08 -26.57
N GLU A 71 40.53 0.32 -26.99
CA GLU A 71 41.02 1.66 -27.32
C GLU A 71 40.27 2.26 -28.52
N ALA A 72 39.85 1.40 -29.48
CA ALA A 72 39.00 1.85 -30.57
C ALA A 72 37.56 2.15 -30.09
N ALA A 73 37.05 1.40 -29.12
CA ALA A 73 35.77 1.71 -28.48
C ALA A 73 35.83 3.06 -27.73
N ASP A 74 36.94 3.36 -27.05
CA ASP A 74 37.15 4.64 -26.36
C ASP A 74 37.13 5.83 -27.32
N VAL A 75 37.82 5.72 -28.46
CA VAL A 75 37.79 6.75 -29.52
C VAL A 75 36.39 6.91 -30.11
N LEU A 76 35.66 5.81 -30.34
CA LEU A 76 34.27 5.88 -30.83
C LEU A 76 33.31 6.52 -29.80
N ALA A 77 33.53 6.27 -28.51
CA ALA A 77 32.80 6.94 -27.44
C ALA A 77 33.07 8.44 -27.44
N GLY A 78 34.33 8.86 -27.60
CA GLY A 78 34.71 10.26 -27.77
C GLY A 78 34.04 10.93 -28.96
N ILE A 79 34.10 10.30 -30.14
CA ILE A 79 33.46 10.83 -31.35
C ILE A 79 31.94 10.92 -31.19
N ASN A 80 31.30 9.91 -30.59
CA ASN A 80 29.87 9.93 -30.33
C ASN A 80 29.47 11.09 -29.40
N ALA A 81 30.30 11.35 -28.39
CA ALA A 81 30.06 12.34 -27.35
C ALA A 81 30.20 13.78 -27.85
N VAL A 82 31.24 14.10 -28.63
CA VAL A 82 31.59 15.50 -28.95
C VAL A 82 31.61 15.87 -30.44
N SER A 83 31.42 14.92 -31.37
CA SER A 83 31.46 15.27 -32.81
C SER A 83 30.35 16.28 -33.16
N PRO A 84 30.64 17.35 -33.93
CA PRO A 84 29.63 18.32 -34.34
C PRO A 84 28.67 17.75 -35.40
N GLN A 85 29.09 16.73 -36.17
CA GLN A 85 28.35 16.18 -37.30
C GLN A 85 27.40 15.05 -36.87
N LYS A 86 26.11 15.19 -37.17
CA LYS A 86 25.06 14.23 -36.73
C LYS A 86 25.26 12.83 -37.29
N GLU A 87 25.62 12.68 -38.56
CA GLU A 87 25.80 11.38 -39.19
C GLU A 87 27.06 10.67 -38.69
N VAL A 88 28.12 11.42 -38.38
CA VAL A 88 29.33 10.92 -37.71
C VAL A 88 29.00 10.38 -36.31
N ARG A 89 28.22 11.10 -35.50
CA ARG A 89 27.76 10.61 -34.17
C ARG A 89 26.94 9.32 -34.29
N LYS A 90 26.04 9.24 -35.27
CA LYS A 90 25.22 8.04 -35.52
C LYS A 90 26.06 6.84 -35.92
N GLU A 91 27.02 7.02 -36.83
CA GLU A 91 27.89 5.91 -37.24
C GLU A 91 28.83 5.50 -36.11
N ALA A 92 29.32 6.42 -35.29
CA ALA A 92 30.08 6.09 -34.07
C ALA A 92 29.25 5.26 -33.08
N ARG A 93 27.97 5.61 -32.87
CA ARG A 93 27.03 4.79 -32.06
C ARG A 93 26.85 3.40 -32.65
N ARG A 94 26.70 3.29 -33.98
CA ARG A 94 26.59 1.98 -34.66
C ARG A 94 27.88 1.18 -34.52
N GLY A 95 29.04 1.84 -34.56
CA GLY A 95 30.34 1.22 -34.30
C GLY A 95 30.44 0.65 -32.90
N LEU A 96 30.02 1.41 -31.88
CA LEU A 96 29.94 0.95 -30.49
C LEU A 96 29.00 -0.25 -30.33
N LEU A 97 27.83 -0.23 -30.97
CA LEU A 97 26.90 -1.36 -30.95
C LEU A 97 27.51 -2.62 -31.61
N ARG A 98 28.28 -2.47 -32.70
CA ARG A 98 29.00 -3.58 -33.35
C ARG A 98 30.06 -4.16 -32.42
N LEU A 99 30.87 -3.32 -31.78
CA LEU A 99 31.89 -3.75 -30.82
C LEU A 99 31.27 -4.40 -29.57
N GLY A 100 30.14 -3.88 -29.08
CA GLY A 100 29.37 -4.46 -27.99
C GLY A 100 28.85 -5.87 -28.32
N GLY A 101 28.43 -6.11 -29.57
CA GLY A 101 28.11 -7.45 -30.07
C GLY A 101 29.30 -8.43 -30.05
N SER A 102 30.53 -7.91 -30.09
CA SER A 102 31.79 -8.67 -29.91
C SER A 102 32.35 -8.62 -28.49
N LYS A 103 31.54 -8.20 -27.49
CA LYS A 103 31.91 -8.04 -26.07
C LYS A 103 33.07 -7.07 -25.81
N VAL A 104 33.33 -6.14 -26.72
CA VAL A 104 34.29 -5.06 -26.54
C VAL A 104 33.53 -3.81 -26.12
N THR A 105 33.84 -3.29 -24.93
CA THR A 105 33.20 -2.09 -24.38
C THR A 105 34.24 -0.99 -24.15
N PRO A 106 33.87 0.30 -24.26
CA PRO A 106 34.77 1.39 -23.93
C PRO A 106 35.05 1.40 -22.42
N HIS A 107 36.30 1.64 -22.05
CA HIS A 107 36.72 1.91 -20.67
C HIS A 107 36.68 3.42 -20.36
N TRP A 108 36.69 4.24 -21.40
CA TRP A 108 36.58 5.68 -21.29
C TRP A 108 35.12 6.15 -21.32
N THR A 109 34.76 7.05 -20.41
CA THR A 109 33.48 7.74 -20.39
C THR A 109 33.73 9.24 -20.39
N ALA A 110 33.07 9.97 -21.29
CA ALA A 110 33.32 11.39 -21.43
C ALA A 110 32.93 12.14 -20.15
N PRO A 111 33.83 12.95 -19.55
CA PRO A 111 33.50 13.87 -18.45
C PRO A 111 32.70 15.06 -19.01
N ILE A 112 31.50 14.77 -19.52
CA ILE A 112 30.57 15.80 -19.97
C ILE A 112 29.65 16.08 -18.80
N ILE A 113 29.86 17.23 -18.14
CA ILE A 113 28.75 18.02 -17.62
C ILE A 113 27.86 18.18 -18.83
N HIS A 114 26.68 17.54 -18.86
CA HIS A 114 25.72 17.75 -19.94
C HIS A 114 25.64 19.26 -20.16
N ALA A 115 26.24 19.74 -21.27
CA ALA A 115 25.91 21.05 -21.77
C ALA A 115 24.38 21.03 -21.78
N PRO A 116 23.70 21.94 -21.05
CA PRO A 116 22.25 21.94 -20.99
C PRO A 116 21.85 21.81 -22.44
N ALA A 117 21.18 20.70 -22.77
CA ALA A 117 20.78 20.39 -24.13
C ALA A 117 20.38 21.72 -24.72
N VAL A 118 21.07 22.18 -25.78
CA VAL A 118 20.77 23.46 -26.44
C VAL A 118 19.29 23.62 -26.28
N GLN A 119 18.88 24.64 -25.51
CA GLN A 119 17.47 24.97 -25.33
C GLN A 119 17.01 25.32 -26.74
N MET A 120 16.76 24.30 -27.55
CA MET A 120 15.72 24.33 -28.53
C MET A 120 14.55 24.70 -27.66
N ASN A 121 14.15 25.96 -27.76
CA ASN A 121 12.78 26.36 -27.49
C ASN A 121 11.95 25.35 -28.27
N VAL A 122 11.59 24.23 -27.63
CA VAL A 122 10.56 23.37 -28.13
C VAL A 122 9.37 24.29 -28.12
N ALA A 123 8.89 24.67 -29.30
CA ALA A 123 7.82 25.64 -29.47
C ALA A 123 6.56 25.25 -28.67
N ASN A 124 6.50 24.01 -28.19
CA ASN A 124 5.39 23.36 -27.54
C ASN A 124 5.89 22.65 -26.25
N PRO A 125 5.60 23.19 -25.05
CA PRO A 125 5.85 22.47 -23.80
C PRO A 125 5.01 21.17 -23.74
N PRO A 126 5.44 20.16 -22.96
CA PRO A 126 4.65 18.96 -22.74
C PRO A 126 3.25 19.29 -22.27
N ARG A 127 2.24 18.69 -22.89
CA ARG A 127 0.83 18.92 -22.59
C ARG A 127 0.26 17.68 -21.92
N PHE A 128 -0.39 17.85 -20.76
CA PHE A 128 -1.15 16.76 -20.15
C PHE A 128 -2.25 16.30 -21.12
N TRP A 129 -2.26 15.02 -21.43
CA TRP A 129 -3.16 14.42 -22.42
C TRP A 129 -4.32 13.68 -21.74
N GLN A 130 -4.00 12.74 -20.85
CA GLN A 130 -5.01 12.01 -20.08
C GLN A 130 -4.36 11.35 -18.87
N GLY A 131 -5.18 11.05 -17.86
CA GLY A 131 -4.81 10.25 -16.71
C GLY A 131 -5.92 9.27 -16.37
N PHE A 132 -5.54 8.17 -15.74
CA PHE A 132 -6.47 7.19 -15.20
C PHE A 132 -5.91 6.61 -13.91
N ALA A 133 -6.80 6.20 -13.02
CA ALA A 133 -6.46 5.57 -11.75
C ALA A 133 -7.35 4.36 -11.52
N THR A 134 -6.84 3.39 -10.76
CA THR A 134 -7.68 2.29 -10.27
C THR A 134 -8.62 2.77 -9.19
N GLN A 135 -9.87 2.31 -9.24
CA GLN A 135 -10.85 2.52 -8.19
C GLN A 135 -10.73 1.38 -7.18
N SER A 136 -9.68 1.41 -6.37
CA SER A 136 -9.28 0.32 -5.47
C SER A 136 -8.71 0.81 -4.14
N ARG A 137 -9.04 2.04 -3.72
CA ARG A 137 -8.45 2.66 -2.51
C ARG A 137 -8.64 1.78 -1.27
N GLU A 138 -9.77 1.09 -1.17
CA GLU A 138 -10.09 0.15 -0.09
C GLU A 138 -9.19 -1.10 -0.04
N GLN A 139 -8.52 -1.42 -1.15
CA GLN A 139 -7.59 -2.56 -1.25
C GLN A 139 -6.18 -2.20 -0.78
N GLY A 140 -5.96 -0.95 -0.31
CA GLY A 140 -4.68 -0.43 0.17
C GLY A 140 -3.78 0.16 -0.90
N GLU A 141 -3.96 -0.27 -2.15
CA GLU A 141 -3.16 0.17 -3.29
C GLU A 141 -3.99 0.88 -4.37
N VAL A 142 -3.46 1.98 -4.89
CA VAL A 142 -4.00 2.69 -6.05
C VAL A 142 -2.91 2.84 -7.10
N GLN A 143 -3.19 2.37 -8.31
CA GLN A 143 -2.32 2.61 -9.46
C GLN A 143 -2.81 3.84 -10.21
N ILE A 144 -1.92 4.81 -10.44
CA ILE A 144 -2.19 6.01 -11.23
C ILE A 144 -1.31 5.98 -12.47
N SER A 145 -1.87 6.26 -13.64
CA SER A 145 -1.12 6.44 -14.89
C SER A 145 -1.45 7.78 -15.51
N LEU A 146 -0.41 8.56 -15.82
CA LEU A 146 -0.51 9.92 -16.33
C LEU A 146 0.25 10.04 -17.65
N CYS A 147 -0.39 10.65 -18.65
CA CYS A 147 0.14 10.73 -20.00
C CYS A 147 0.32 12.18 -20.45
N TRP A 148 1.48 12.47 -21.05
CA TRP A 148 1.77 13.77 -21.67
C TRP A 148 2.11 13.59 -23.15
N GLU A 149 1.61 14.50 -23.98
CA GLU A 149 2.07 14.68 -25.35
C GLU A 149 3.29 15.59 -25.37
N GLN A 150 4.29 15.23 -26.18
CA GLN A 150 5.55 15.96 -26.30
C GLN A 150 6.11 15.89 -27.74
N GLY A 151 7.16 16.67 -27.99
CA GLY A 151 7.79 16.80 -29.30
C GLY A 151 7.20 17.91 -30.15
N TYR A 152 7.83 18.19 -31.30
CA TYR A 152 7.51 19.34 -32.15
C TYR A 152 6.04 19.32 -32.63
N ASP A 153 5.56 18.16 -33.07
CA ASP A 153 4.20 17.95 -33.58
C ASP A 153 3.29 17.17 -32.60
N TYR A 154 3.66 17.04 -31.33
CA TYR A 154 2.95 16.19 -30.35
C TYR A 154 2.78 14.71 -30.78
N GLY A 155 3.67 14.21 -31.65
CA GLY A 155 3.68 12.83 -32.13
C GLY A 155 4.29 11.83 -31.16
N GLU A 156 4.97 12.32 -30.11
CA GLU A 156 5.54 11.52 -29.04
C GLU A 156 4.69 11.67 -27.78
N ALA A 157 4.65 10.61 -26.97
CA ALA A 157 3.97 10.63 -25.69
C ALA A 157 4.85 9.98 -24.61
N ARG A 158 4.63 10.42 -23.37
CA ARG A 158 5.21 9.83 -22.17
C ARG A 158 4.07 9.35 -21.29
N ILE A 159 4.21 8.14 -20.75
CA ILE A 159 3.37 7.63 -19.67
C ILE A 159 4.21 7.50 -18.40
N ILE A 160 3.64 7.93 -17.29
CA ILE A 160 4.19 7.77 -15.95
C ILE A 160 3.16 7.00 -15.14
N THR A 161 3.55 5.85 -14.61
CA THR A 161 2.71 5.00 -13.79
C THR A 161 3.29 4.92 -12.39
N LEU A 162 2.46 5.15 -11.37
CA LEU A 162 2.82 5.04 -9.97
C LEU A 162 1.90 4.03 -9.30
N VAL A 163 2.45 3.21 -8.40
CA VAL A 163 1.68 2.40 -7.46
C VAL A 163 1.80 3.06 -6.10
N LEU A 164 0.67 3.52 -5.57
CA LEU A 164 0.56 4.17 -4.29
C LEU A 164 0.04 3.17 -3.27
N ASP A 165 0.80 2.94 -2.21
CA ASP A 165 0.44 2.16 -1.02
C ASP A 165 0.23 3.12 0.14
N PHE A 166 -0.98 3.14 0.68
CA PHE A 166 -1.33 4.05 1.78
C PHE A 166 -1.21 3.42 3.17
N TRP A 167 -0.83 2.14 3.26
CA TRP A 167 -0.67 1.44 4.52
C TRP A 167 0.74 1.55 5.08
N ASN A 168 1.77 1.61 4.22
CA ASN A 168 3.16 1.67 4.71
C ASN A 168 4.13 2.36 3.75
N ASP A 169 4.14 1.98 2.46
CA ASP A 169 5.24 2.31 1.57
C ASP A 169 5.06 3.61 0.77
N GLY A 170 3.91 4.29 0.88
CA GLY A 170 3.63 5.53 0.17
C GLY A 170 3.75 5.35 -1.34
N ILE A 171 4.80 5.90 -1.97
CA ILE A 171 5.14 5.58 -3.37
C ILE A 171 5.93 4.27 -3.42
N LYS A 172 5.18 3.18 -3.57
CA LYS A 172 5.68 1.81 -3.60
C LYS A 172 6.43 1.47 -4.89
N ASP A 173 5.86 1.82 -6.04
CA ASP A 173 6.45 1.53 -7.35
C ASP A 173 6.30 2.69 -8.34
N PHE A 174 7.20 2.74 -9.32
CA PHE A 174 7.25 3.80 -10.32
C PHE A 174 7.76 3.25 -11.65
N PHE A 175 7.03 3.56 -12.72
CA PHE A 175 7.41 3.26 -14.09
C PHE A 175 7.26 4.50 -14.96
N SER A 176 8.20 4.72 -15.88
CA SER A 176 8.10 5.78 -16.88
C SER A 176 8.54 5.26 -18.23
N GLU A 177 7.68 5.43 -19.23
CA GLU A 177 7.97 5.08 -20.61
C GLU A 177 7.74 6.28 -21.53
N SER A 178 8.52 6.38 -22.60
CA SER A 178 8.32 7.39 -23.65
C SER A 178 8.42 6.72 -25.01
N GLY A 179 7.53 7.08 -25.92
CA GLY A 179 7.45 6.48 -27.24
C GLY A 179 6.60 7.31 -28.20
N THR A 180 6.26 6.74 -29.34
CA THR A 180 5.26 7.35 -30.23
C THR A 180 3.90 7.35 -29.55
N LYS A 181 3.05 8.34 -29.83
CA LYS A 181 1.69 8.40 -29.25
C LYS A 181 0.90 7.10 -29.47
N ARG A 182 1.01 6.52 -30.67
CA ARG A 182 0.36 5.24 -31.01
C ARG A 182 0.83 4.07 -30.12
N HIS A 183 2.13 4.01 -29.82
CA HIS A 183 2.68 2.99 -28.94
C HIS A 183 2.11 3.12 -27.52
N ILE A 184 2.04 4.34 -27.00
CA ILE A 184 1.43 4.60 -25.69
C ILE A 184 -0.08 4.28 -25.70
N GLU A 185 -0.82 4.59 -26.77
CA GLU A 185 -2.23 4.18 -26.92
C GLU A 185 -2.45 2.66 -26.96
N GLU A 186 -1.51 1.92 -27.55
CA GLU A 186 -1.52 0.46 -27.55
C GLU A 186 -1.26 -0.07 -26.12
N HIS A 187 -0.26 0.48 -25.42
CA HIS A 187 0.04 0.11 -24.04
C HIS A 187 -1.11 0.43 -23.07
N ILE A 188 -1.74 1.61 -23.18
CA ILE A 188 -2.92 1.97 -22.38
C ILE A 188 -4.05 0.95 -22.59
N ARG A 189 -4.31 0.54 -23.84
CA ARG A 189 -5.34 -0.49 -24.12
C ARG A 189 -4.99 -1.85 -23.54
N GLU A 190 -3.71 -2.21 -23.49
CA GLU A 190 -3.26 -3.43 -22.82
C GLU A 190 -3.50 -3.36 -21.30
N ILE A 191 -3.17 -2.24 -20.66
CA ILE A 191 -3.46 -2.00 -19.23
C ILE A 191 -4.96 -2.17 -18.96
N HIS A 192 -5.82 -1.54 -19.76
CA HIS A 192 -7.27 -1.66 -19.62
C HIS A 192 -7.77 -3.09 -19.82
N LYS A 193 -7.11 -3.89 -20.65
CA LYS A 193 -7.49 -5.28 -20.88
C LYS A 193 -7.04 -6.21 -19.74
N LEU A 194 -5.93 -5.88 -19.08
CA LEU A 194 -5.37 -6.66 -17.97
C LEU A 194 -6.06 -6.34 -16.64
N ALA A 195 -6.62 -5.13 -16.49
CA ALA A 195 -7.43 -4.74 -15.35
C ALA A 195 -8.85 -5.33 -15.45
N THR A 196 -8.98 -6.65 -15.26
CA THR A 196 -10.28 -7.35 -15.35
C THR A 196 -11.09 -7.32 -14.06
N GLU A 197 -10.43 -7.07 -12.92
CA GLU A 197 -11.03 -7.15 -11.58
C GLU A 197 -11.18 -5.78 -10.90
N VAL A 198 -10.57 -4.72 -11.46
CA VAL A 198 -10.55 -3.37 -10.88
C VAL A 198 -10.88 -2.36 -11.95
N ASP A 199 -11.84 -1.47 -11.66
CA ASP A 199 -12.25 -0.44 -12.59
C ASP A 199 -11.16 0.65 -12.74
N LEU A 200 -10.88 1.01 -14.00
CA LEU A 200 -10.00 2.12 -14.34
C LEU A 200 -10.86 3.34 -14.66
N ILE A 201 -10.74 4.38 -13.83
CA ILE A 201 -11.51 5.60 -13.97
C ILE A 201 -10.64 6.77 -14.43
N PRO A 202 -11.18 7.73 -15.20
CA PRO A 202 -10.46 8.94 -15.57
C PRO A 202 -9.99 9.71 -14.33
N CYS A 203 -8.73 10.12 -14.35
CA CYS A 203 -8.06 10.85 -13.28
C CYS A 203 -7.45 12.14 -13.84
N SER A 204 -7.85 13.28 -13.28
CA SER A 204 -7.28 14.59 -13.59
C SER A 204 -5.87 14.72 -13.00
N LEU A 205 -5.10 15.68 -13.51
CA LEU A 205 -3.76 15.95 -12.99
C LEU A 205 -3.81 16.44 -11.53
N ALA A 206 -4.86 17.20 -11.16
CA ALA A 206 -5.03 17.72 -9.79
C ALA A 206 -5.34 16.59 -8.79
N GLU A 207 -6.25 15.67 -9.14
CA GLU A 207 -6.54 14.47 -8.32
C GLU A 207 -5.29 13.58 -8.18
N ALA A 208 -4.57 13.35 -9.28
CA ALA A 208 -3.35 12.57 -9.26
C ALA A 208 -2.27 13.19 -8.38
N LYS A 209 -2.09 14.51 -8.48
CA LYS A 209 -1.16 15.25 -7.62
C LYS A 209 -1.53 15.09 -6.15
N HIS A 210 -2.81 15.28 -5.79
CA HIS A 210 -3.26 15.13 -4.41
C HIS A 210 -2.99 13.73 -3.86
N MET A 211 -3.30 12.67 -4.62
CA MET A 211 -3.00 11.30 -4.21
C MET A 211 -1.49 11.03 -4.06
N ILE A 212 -0.66 11.58 -4.95
CA ILE A 212 0.80 11.46 -4.85
C ILE A 212 1.31 12.19 -3.61
N GLU A 213 0.79 13.37 -3.28
CA GLU A 213 1.13 14.11 -2.06
C GLU A 213 0.73 13.32 -0.80
N GLU A 214 -0.48 12.74 -0.77
CA GLU A 214 -0.92 11.88 0.33
C GLU A 214 0.00 10.65 0.50
N ALA A 215 0.39 10.01 -0.60
CA ALA A 215 1.33 8.88 -0.57
C ALA A 215 2.74 9.29 -0.10
N LEU A 216 3.22 10.48 -0.47
CA LEU A 216 4.48 11.02 0.04
C LEU A 216 4.40 11.32 1.55
N ASP A 217 3.24 11.77 2.03
CA ASP A 217 3.01 11.99 3.46
C ASP A 217 3.01 10.67 4.24
N VAL A 218 2.53 9.58 3.63
CA VAL A 218 2.67 8.21 4.18
C VAL A 218 4.14 7.82 4.26
N ASN A 219 4.92 8.04 3.20
CA ASN A 219 6.38 7.80 3.24
C ASN A 219 7.04 8.57 4.39
N ALA A 220 6.71 9.85 4.53
CA ALA A 220 7.27 10.71 5.57
C ALA A 220 6.91 10.22 6.98
N TRP A 221 5.65 9.81 7.19
CA TRP A 221 5.17 9.33 8.48
C TRP A 221 5.83 8.01 8.89
N HIS A 222 5.90 7.03 7.99
CA HIS A 222 6.56 5.73 8.26
C HIS A 222 8.09 5.77 8.13
N GLN A 223 8.67 6.93 7.80
CA GLN A 223 10.10 7.11 7.58
C GLN A 223 10.66 6.20 6.46
N THR A 224 9.82 5.86 5.49
CA THR A 224 10.19 5.08 4.30
C THR A 224 10.64 6.03 3.18
N GLN A 225 11.44 5.52 2.23
CA GLN A 225 11.84 6.30 1.06
C GLN A 225 10.95 5.95 -0.13
N PRO A 226 10.50 6.94 -0.93
CA PRO A 226 9.85 6.68 -2.20
C PRO A 226 10.71 5.79 -3.10
N HIS A 227 10.05 5.02 -3.98
CA HIS A 227 10.70 4.12 -4.92
C HIS A 227 11.92 4.76 -5.62
N ALA A 228 12.99 3.98 -5.83
CA ALA A 228 14.27 4.51 -6.31
C ALA A 228 14.15 5.21 -7.68
N GLU A 229 13.31 4.68 -8.57
CA GLU A 229 13.07 5.28 -9.88
C GLU A 229 12.30 6.60 -9.79
N TYR A 230 11.32 6.69 -8.89
CA TYR A 230 10.62 7.95 -8.59
C TYR A 230 11.61 9.04 -8.19
N ARG A 231 12.52 8.73 -7.26
CA ARG A 231 13.55 9.69 -6.80
C ARG A 231 14.49 10.12 -7.93
N SER A 232 14.85 9.20 -8.84
CA SER A 232 15.68 9.50 -10.00
C SER A 232 14.98 10.44 -11.00
N GLN A 233 13.65 10.36 -11.08
CA GLN A 233 12.81 11.15 -11.99
C GLN A 233 12.21 12.41 -11.34
N LEU A 234 12.50 12.69 -10.08
CA LEU A 234 11.95 13.84 -9.34
C LEU A 234 12.04 15.19 -10.08
N PRO A 235 13.16 15.53 -10.77
CA PRO A 235 13.23 16.78 -11.54
C PRO A 235 12.22 16.85 -12.69
N THR A 236 11.90 15.70 -13.29
CA THR A 236 10.90 15.57 -14.35
C THR A 236 9.49 15.68 -13.75
N LEU A 237 9.23 14.97 -12.66
CA LEU A 237 7.93 14.97 -11.98
C LEU A 237 7.57 16.34 -11.43
N ASN A 238 8.55 17.06 -10.86
CA ASN A 238 8.37 18.45 -10.43
C ASN A 238 7.86 19.34 -11.57
N LYS A 239 8.41 19.20 -12.78
CA LYS A 239 7.98 20.01 -13.93
C LYS A 239 6.62 19.61 -14.48
N LEU A 240 6.32 18.31 -14.52
CA LEU A 240 5.14 17.77 -15.20
C LEU A 240 3.89 17.71 -14.31
N ILE A 241 4.08 17.52 -13.00
CA ILE A 241 3.00 17.30 -12.03
C ILE A 241 2.92 18.49 -11.07
N PHE A 242 3.96 18.73 -10.27
CA PHE A 242 3.88 19.66 -9.14
C PHE A 242 3.92 21.15 -9.53
N GLN A 243 4.59 21.49 -10.63
CA GLN A 243 4.69 22.87 -11.17
C GLN A 243 3.73 23.13 -12.33
N ALA A 244 2.91 22.15 -12.71
CA ALA A 244 1.93 22.33 -13.76
C ALA A 244 0.85 23.34 -13.30
N VAL A 245 0.45 24.23 -14.21
CA VAL A 245 -0.67 25.14 -13.95
C VAL A 245 -1.95 24.30 -14.02
N GLU A 246 -2.57 24.06 -12.88
CA GLU A 246 -3.81 23.29 -12.76
C GLU A 246 -4.97 24.06 -13.42
N ALA A 247 -5.62 23.43 -14.39
CA ALA A 247 -6.81 24.00 -15.05
C ALA A 247 -8.12 23.52 -14.39
N ASP A 248 -8.07 22.38 -13.69
CA ASP A 248 -9.24 21.70 -13.15
C ASP A 248 -9.20 21.73 -11.63
N ALA A 249 -10.34 22.01 -10.99
CA ALA A 249 -10.47 21.91 -9.54
C ALA A 249 -10.32 20.44 -9.10
N VAL A 250 -9.69 20.22 -7.95
CA VAL A 250 -9.67 18.90 -7.30
C VAL A 250 -11.11 18.47 -7.07
N SER A 251 -11.55 17.40 -7.72
CA SER A 251 -12.85 16.81 -7.44
C SER A 251 -12.76 16.01 -6.15
N GLU A 252 -13.81 16.02 -5.32
CA GLU A 252 -13.86 15.30 -4.03
C GLU A 252 -14.00 13.76 -4.22
N ARG A 253 -13.37 13.19 -5.24
CA ARG A 253 -13.40 11.74 -5.49
C ARG A 253 -12.43 11.03 -4.56
N THR A 254 -12.92 9.95 -3.96
CA THR A 254 -12.16 9.16 -2.98
C THR A 254 -11.46 7.95 -3.60
N PHE A 255 -11.69 7.66 -4.89
CA PHE A 255 -11.17 6.47 -5.61
C PHE A 255 -11.52 5.13 -4.92
N VAL A 256 -12.56 5.15 -4.08
CA VAL A 256 -13.16 3.99 -3.42
C VAL A 256 -14.28 3.45 -4.29
N THR A 257 -14.44 2.12 -4.33
CA THR A 257 -15.56 1.45 -5.02
C THR A 257 -16.93 1.87 -4.43
N PRO A 258 -17.84 2.50 -5.19
CA PRO A 258 -19.10 3.01 -4.66
C PRO A 258 -20.14 1.90 -4.42
N GLU A 259 -19.99 0.76 -5.08
CA GLU A 259 -20.86 -0.42 -4.97
C GLU A 259 -20.58 -1.29 -3.74
N MET A 260 -19.63 -0.92 -2.86
CA MET A 260 -19.34 -1.70 -1.66
C MET A 260 -20.59 -1.97 -0.84
N GLU A 261 -20.74 -3.23 -0.43
CA GLU A 261 -21.80 -3.64 0.48
C GLU A 261 -21.59 -3.01 1.87
N PRO A 262 -22.66 -2.82 2.66
CA PRO A 262 -22.57 -2.19 3.98
C PRO A 262 -21.53 -2.82 4.90
N GLN A 263 -21.38 -4.14 4.85
CA GLN A 263 -20.39 -4.87 5.64
C GLN A 263 -18.96 -4.56 5.18
N GLU A 264 -18.72 -4.49 3.87
CA GLU A 264 -17.42 -4.12 3.31
C GLU A 264 -17.03 -2.70 3.73
N VAL A 265 -17.97 -1.75 3.71
CA VAL A 265 -17.73 -0.37 4.18
C VAL A 265 -17.22 -0.35 5.63
N VAL A 266 -17.87 -1.10 6.53
CA VAL A 266 -17.47 -1.09 7.95
C VAL A 266 -16.17 -1.86 8.18
N VAL A 267 -15.97 -3.00 7.52
CA VAL A 267 -14.73 -3.77 7.64
C VAL A 267 -13.54 -2.97 7.10
N ASN A 268 -13.69 -2.31 5.95
CA ASN A 268 -12.66 -1.43 5.41
C ASN A 268 -12.42 -0.20 6.29
N PHE A 269 -13.46 0.35 6.94
CA PHE A 269 -13.28 1.42 7.93
C PHE A 269 -12.42 0.96 9.11
N ILE A 270 -12.73 -0.17 9.74
CA ILE A 270 -11.95 -0.67 10.90
C ILE A 270 -10.54 -1.08 10.45
N GLY A 271 -10.39 -1.70 9.29
CA GLY A 271 -9.10 -2.03 8.71
C GLY A 271 -8.24 -0.79 8.52
N ALA A 272 -8.76 0.20 7.80
CA ALA A 272 -8.08 1.47 7.56
C ALA A 272 -7.72 2.19 8.86
N TRP A 273 -8.66 2.28 9.80
CA TRP A 273 -8.45 2.90 11.12
C TRP A 273 -7.38 2.17 11.95
N SER A 274 -7.31 0.84 11.87
CA SER A 274 -6.36 0.03 12.61
C SER A 274 -4.96 -0.01 11.98
N PHE A 275 -4.88 0.08 10.65
CA PHE A 275 -3.62 -0.01 9.90
C PHE A 275 -3.01 1.34 9.51
N GLY A 276 -3.62 2.46 9.90
CA GLY A 276 -3.04 3.79 9.73
C GLY A 276 -3.48 4.53 8.45
N ASP A 277 -4.41 3.95 7.69
CA ASP A 277 -4.99 4.57 6.51
C ASP A 277 -6.16 5.50 6.87
N TYR A 278 -5.82 6.57 7.59
CA TYR A 278 -6.81 7.52 8.11
C TYR A 278 -7.50 8.33 7.00
N GLY A 279 -6.89 8.43 5.83
CA GLY A 279 -7.54 9.02 4.65
C GLY A 279 -8.76 8.22 4.23
N LEU A 280 -8.60 6.91 4.01
CA LEU A 280 -9.70 6.01 3.70
C LEU A 280 -10.74 5.96 4.82
N ALA A 281 -10.30 5.86 6.09
CA ALA A 281 -11.22 5.84 7.22
C ALA A 281 -12.13 7.09 7.25
N TYR A 282 -11.56 8.28 7.00
CA TYR A 282 -12.32 9.53 6.91
C TYR A 282 -13.29 9.56 5.71
N ASP A 283 -12.84 9.04 4.56
CA ASP A 283 -13.59 9.04 3.29
C ASP A 283 -14.79 8.09 3.30
N LEU A 284 -14.80 7.09 4.19
CA LEU A 284 -15.92 6.18 4.44
C LEU A 284 -16.98 6.75 5.40
N LEU A 285 -16.69 7.86 6.07
CA LEU A 285 -17.66 8.59 6.89
C LEU A 285 -18.55 9.48 6.02
N THR A 286 -19.80 9.68 6.45
CA THR A 286 -20.67 10.72 5.89
C THR A 286 -20.13 12.11 6.20
N THR A 287 -20.49 13.09 5.37
CA THR A 287 -20.06 14.49 5.53
C THR A 287 -20.43 15.08 6.90
N ASN A 288 -21.58 14.68 7.45
CA ASN A 288 -22.07 15.13 8.76
C ASN A 288 -21.86 14.10 9.88
N SER A 289 -20.93 13.16 9.72
CA SER A 289 -20.63 12.19 10.76
C SER A 289 -20.05 12.90 12.00
N PRO A 290 -20.59 12.66 13.21
CA PRO A 290 -20.05 13.25 14.44
C PRO A 290 -18.62 12.77 14.77
N VAL A 291 -18.18 11.67 14.14
CA VAL A 291 -16.82 11.12 14.22
C VAL A 291 -15.78 12.04 13.56
N ARG A 292 -16.20 12.84 12.57
CA ARG A 292 -15.31 13.84 11.95
C ARG A 292 -14.97 15.00 12.89
N ASP A 293 -15.74 15.16 13.96
CA ASP A 293 -15.57 16.21 14.98
C ASP A 293 -15.45 17.66 14.43
N ASN A 294 -16.07 17.93 13.27
CA ASN A 294 -15.92 19.18 12.52
C ASN A 294 -14.46 19.53 12.15
N LEU A 295 -13.56 18.56 12.19
CA LEU A 295 -12.18 18.70 11.71
C LEU A 295 -12.16 18.62 10.19
N THR A 296 -11.18 19.29 9.59
CA THR A 296 -10.81 19.01 8.20
C THR A 296 -10.23 17.60 8.07
N ARG A 297 -10.18 17.07 6.84
CA ARG A 297 -9.61 15.74 6.57
C ARG A 297 -8.17 15.64 7.10
N ASP A 298 -7.34 16.64 6.84
CA ASP A 298 -5.93 16.63 7.23
C ASP A 298 -5.75 16.73 8.75
N GLU A 299 -6.54 17.57 9.43
CA GLU A 299 -6.53 17.67 10.89
C GLU A 299 -6.97 16.36 11.55
N TRP A 300 -8.00 15.72 10.99
CA TRP A 300 -8.47 14.41 11.44
C TRP A 300 -7.38 13.35 11.27
N ILE A 301 -6.75 13.26 10.09
CA ILE A 301 -5.64 12.33 9.83
C ILE A 301 -4.48 12.56 10.81
N GLN A 302 -4.06 13.81 11.04
CA GLN A 302 -2.96 14.12 11.95
C GLN A 302 -3.26 13.71 13.40
N GLN A 303 -4.47 13.96 13.88
CA GLN A 303 -4.89 13.52 15.22
C GLN A 303 -4.79 12.00 15.36
N HIS A 304 -5.21 11.25 14.34
CA HIS A 304 -5.20 9.80 14.37
C HIS A 304 -3.80 9.21 14.22
N ARG A 305 -2.92 9.82 13.41
CA ARG A 305 -1.51 9.45 13.35
C ARG A 305 -0.80 9.66 14.69
N ALA A 306 -1.08 10.76 15.37
CA ALA A 306 -0.53 11.00 16.71
C ALA A 306 -1.00 9.93 17.71
N TRP A 307 -2.26 9.49 17.61
CA TRP A 307 -2.76 8.36 18.39
C TRP A 307 -2.07 7.04 18.01
N PHE A 308 -1.91 6.76 16.71
CA PHE A 308 -1.25 5.54 16.21
C PHE A 308 0.19 5.44 16.72
N ASP A 309 0.93 6.55 16.68
CA ASP A 309 2.32 6.63 17.15
C ASP A 309 2.46 6.39 18.66
N GLU A 310 1.40 6.64 19.45
CA GLU A 310 1.39 6.34 20.89
C GLU A 310 0.86 4.93 21.18
N ALA A 311 -0.24 4.54 20.53
CA ALA A 311 -0.97 3.30 20.79
C ALA A 311 -0.29 2.08 20.17
N HIS A 312 0.44 2.28 19.07
CA HIS A 312 1.01 1.25 18.20
C HIS A 312 0.02 0.10 17.94
N PRO A 313 -1.10 0.38 17.27
CA PRO A 313 -2.11 -0.63 17.01
C PRO A 313 -1.56 -1.70 16.06
N THR A 314 -1.72 -2.97 16.43
CA THR A 314 -1.31 -4.09 15.58
C THR A 314 -2.28 -5.25 15.65
N ARG A 315 -2.18 -6.15 14.67
CA ARG A 315 -2.81 -7.48 14.70
C ARG A 315 -4.31 -7.42 14.99
N MET A 316 -5.00 -6.57 14.24
CA MET A 316 -6.45 -6.49 14.23
C MET A 316 -7.04 -7.87 13.84
N GLU A 317 -8.04 -8.31 14.60
CA GLU A 317 -8.81 -9.52 14.30
C GLU A 317 -10.30 -9.20 14.32
N LEU A 318 -11.02 -9.55 13.24
CA LEU A 318 -12.46 -9.48 13.18
C LEU A 318 -13.07 -10.76 13.79
N ASN A 319 -13.91 -10.62 14.81
CA ASN A 319 -14.59 -11.74 15.45
C ASN A 319 -15.94 -12.03 14.79
N PHE A 320 -16.72 -10.99 14.50
CA PHE A 320 -17.99 -11.10 13.76
C PHE A 320 -18.37 -9.77 13.13
N ALA A 321 -19.17 -9.85 12.06
CA ALA A 321 -19.90 -8.74 11.47
C ALA A 321 -21.32 -9.22 11.17
N HIS A 322 -22.34 -8.46 11.59
CA HIS A 322 -23.73 -8.87 11.45
C HIS A 322 -24.63 -7.66 11.15
N GLU A 323 -25.45 -7.74 10.10
CA GLU A 323 -26.46 -6.73 9.79
C GLU A 323 -27.70 -6.94 10.66
N ARG A 324 -28.06 -5.96 11.50
CA ARG A 324 -29.27 -6.04 12.33
C ARG A 324 -30.51 -5.93 11.44
N GLU A 325 -31.49 -6.79 11.69
CA GLU A 325 -32.83 -6.63 11.13
C GLU A 325 -33.42 -5.28 11.56
N GLN A 326 -33.82 -4.44 10.60
CA GLN A 326 -34.51 -3.20 10.90
C GLN A 326 -35.83 -3.48 11.62
N LYS A 327 -35.95 -2.99 12.85
CA LYS A 327 -37.23 -2.95 13.56
C LYS A 327 -38.22 -2.14 12.72
N GLN A 328 -39.18 -2.82 12.09
CA GLN A 328 -40.26 -2.15 11.39
C GLN A 328 -40.92 -1.16 12.35
N SER A 329 -40.97 0.11 11.96
CA SER A 329 -41.56 1.17 12.77
C SER A 329 -43.00 0.77 13.12
N ALA A 330 -43.31 0.67 14.42
CA ALA A 330 -44.63 0.31 14.94
C ALA A 330 -45.75 1.32 14.58
N ILE A 331 -45.42 2.42 13.89
CA ILE A 331 -46.36 3.39 13.37
C ILE A 331 -46.75 2.95 11.95
N TRP A 332 -47.87 2.23 11.86
CA TRP A 332 -48.48 1.91 10.57
C TRP A 332 -49.03 3.19 9.93
N LEU A 333 -48.40 3.67 8.86
CA LEU A 333 -48.93 4.74 8.01
C LEU A 333 -49.65 4.10 6.80
N PRO A 334 -50.95 4.35 6.60
CA PRO A 334 -51.66 3.90 5.39
C PRO A 334 -51.10 4.62 4.17
N GLY A 335 -50.31 3.88 3.36
CA GLY A 335 -49.73 4.38 2.11
C GLY A 335 -48.34 3.81 1.77
N SER A 336 -47.63 3.23 2.75
CA SER A 336 -46.24 2.76 2.56
C SER A 336 -46.12 1.34 1.98
N ALA A 337 -47.22 0.60 1.81
CA ALA A 337 -47.20 -0.79 1.34
C ALA A 337 -46.86 -0.95 -0.16
N THR A 338 -46.71 0.15 -0.92
CA THR A 338 -46.37 0.11 -2.35
C THR A 338 -45.00 0.70 -2.70
N SER A 339 -44.25 1.27 -1.74
CA SER A 339 -42.89 1.72 -2.04
C SER A 339 -41.89 0.60 -1.77
N HIS A 340 -41.44 -0.09 -2.83
CA HIS A 340 -40.21 -0.89 -2.86
C HIS A 340 -38.97 0.03 -2.74
N ARG A 341 -38.95 0.95 -1.78
CA ARG A 341 -37.82 1.84 -1.60
C ARG A 341 -36.79 1.07 -0.75
N PRO A 342 -35.58 0.82 -1.25
CA PRO A 342 -34.54 0.19 -0.44
C PRO A 342 -34.34 0.99 0.85
N PRO A 343 -34.03 0.31 1.96
CA PRO A 343 -33.92 0.96 3.27
C PRO A 343 -32.90 2.10 3.20
N ALA A 344 -33.29 3.28 3.70
CA ALA A 344 -32.46 4.48 3.63
C ALA A 344 -31.27 4.44 4.60
N SER A 345 -31.30 3.53 5.57
CA SER A 345 -30.23 3.27 6.52
C SER A 345 -30.06 1.77 6.76
N LYS A 346 -28.92 1.36 7.29
CA LYS A 346 -28.66 0.01 7.79
C LYS A 346 -27.90 0.09 9.12
N GLU A 347 -28.08 -0.90 9.97
CA GLU A 347 -27.35 -1.05 11.23
C GLU A 347 -26.48 -2.30 11.17
N LEU A 348 -25.19 -2.18 11.46
CA LEU A 348 -24.24 -3.29 11.47
C LEU A 348 -23.53 -3.38 12.82
N GLU A 349 -23.53 -4.56 13.41
CA GLU A 349 -22.76 -4.87 14.61
C GLU A 349 -21.44 -5.53 14.23
N LEU A 350 -20.34 -5.04 14.80
CA LEU A 350 -19.05 -5.69 14.67
C LEU A 350 -18.42 -5.94 16.04
N GLY A 351 -17.94 -7.17 16.22
CA GLY A 351 -17.02 -7.54 17.29
C GLY A 351 -15.64 -7.75 16.71
N TRP A 352 -14.63 -7.14 17.32
CA TRP A 352 -13.26 -7.16 16.82
C TRP A 352 -12.28 -6.97 17.98
N SER A 353 -10.99 -7.18 17.71
CA SER A 353 -9.93 -6.98 18.70
C SER A 353 -8.66 -6.41 18.08
N LEU A 354 -7.86 -5.76 18.91
CA LEU A 354 -6.64 -5.06 18.50
C LEU A 354 -5.60 -5.14 19.62
N GLU A 355 -4.33 -5.33 19.26
CA GLU A 355 -3.22 -5.20 20.20
C GLU A 355 -2.78 -3.74 20.28
N LEU A 356 -2.67 -3.23 21.51
CA LEU A 356 -2.29 -1.86 21.83
C LEU A 356 -1.21 -1.89 22.91
N LEU A 357 -0.27 -0.94 22.88
CA LEU A 357 0.61 -0.72 24.02
C LEU A 357 -0.17 -0.10 25.19
N GLU A 358 0.18 -0.49 26.42
CA GLU A 358 -0.41 0.09 27.63
C GLU A 358 -0.12 1.58 27.71
N THR A 359 -1.10 2.38 27.31
CA THR A 359 -1.06 3.83 27.25
C THR A 359 -2.41 4.39 27.69
N PRO A 360 -2.46 5.54 28.39
CA PRO A 360 -3.70 6.13 28.87
C PRO A 360 -4.47 6.83 27.72
N LEU A 361 -4.85 6.07 26.70
CA LEU A 361 -5.47 6.58 25.46
C LEU A 361 -7.00 6.56 25.49
N SER A 362 -7.61 6.08 26.57
CA SER A 362 -9.07 6.05 26.66
C SER A 362 -9.66 7.46 26.58
N GLY A 363 -10.44 7.71 25.52
CA GLY A 363 -11.13 8.98 25.29
C GLY A 363 -10.37 10.03 24.47
N THR A 364 -9.23 9.68 23.86
CA THR A 364 -8.51 10.60 22.94
C THR A 364 -9.20 10.74 21.59
N LEU A 365 -9.81 9.67 21.09
CA LEU A 365 -10.60 9.64 19.85
C LEU A 365 -12.06 9.34 20.19
N LYS A 366 -13.00 9.95 19.45
CA LYS A 366 -14.45 9.85 19.75
C LYS A 366 -15.02 8.48 19.49
N GLU A 367 -14.49 7.81 18.47
CA GLU A 367 -14.91 6.51 18.00
C GLU A 367 -14.13 5.37 18.65
N MET A 368 -13.08 5.67 19.45
CA MET A 368 -12.33 4.67 20.20
C MET A 368 -13.26 3.96 21.21
N PRO A 369 -13.54 2.66 21.01
CA PRO A 369 -14.39 1.91 21.91
C PRO A 369 -13.68 1.55 23.21
N MET A 370 -14.46 1.35 24.25
CA MET A 370 -13.99 0.75 25.50
C MET A 370 -13.80 -0.76 25.30
N GLY A 371 -12.68 -1.32 25.76
CA GLY A 371 -12.47 -2.77 25.70
C GLY A 371 -13.35 -3.53 26.71
N THR A 372 -13.95 -4.67 26.34
CA THR A 372 -14.65 -5.57 27.29
C THR A 372 -13.69 -6.30 28.21
N ALA A 373 -12.55 -6.70 27.65
CA ALA A 373 -11.45 -7.38 28.32
C ALA A 373 -10.12 -6.91 27.74
N VAL A 374 -9.07 -7.09 28.52
CA VAL A 374 -7.70 -6.77 28.14
C VAL A 374 -6.82 -7.94 28.54
N ASN A 375 -6.06 -8.46 27.57
CA ASN A 375 -4.98 -9.39 27.84
C ASN A 375 -3.70 -8.59 28.07
N LYS A 376 -3.20 -8.63 29.32
CA LYS A 376 -2.04 -7.82 29.74
C LYS A 376 -0.72 -8.31 29.16
N GLU A 377 -0.63 -9.58 28.81
CA GLU A 377 0.56 -10.17 28.23
C GLU A 377 0.73 -9.74 26.77
N THR A 378 -0.38 -9.64 26.04
CA THR A 378 -0.38 -9.36 24.61
C THR A 378 -0.76 -7.93 24.26
N GLY A 379 -1.34 -7.19 25.19
CA GLY A 379 -1.95 -5.88 24.94
C GLY A 379 -3.25 -5.95 24.16
N ARG A 380 -3.84 -7.15 23.95
CA ARG A 380 -5.06 -7.30 23.16
C ARG A 380 -6.29 -6.79 23.91
N HIS A 381 -7.05 -5.93 23.24
CA HIS A 381 -8.33 -5.38 23.69
C HIS A 381 -9.45 -5.92 22.79
N TRP A 382 -10.59 -6.28 23.36
CA TRP A 382 -11.79 -6.71 22.61
C TRP A 382 -12.87 -5.63 22.62
N PHE A 383 -13.45 -5.35 21.46
CA PHE A 383 -14.39 -4.26 21.24
C PHE A 383 -15.69 -4.77 20.61
N TRP A 384 -16.76 -4.01 20.82
CA TRP A 384 -18.05 -4.24 20.18
C TRP A 384 -18.72 -2.90 19.86
N ASN A 385 -18.88 -2.65 18.56
CA ASN A 385 -19.48 -1.43 18.04
C ASN A 385 -20.72 -1.75 17.20
N ASN A 386 -21.57 -0.74 17.10
CA ASN A 386 -22.69 -0.70 16.17
C ASN A 386 -22.55 0.52 15.25
N TYR A 387 -22.66 0.27 13.96
CA TYR A 387 -22.47 1.23 12.89
C TYR A 387 -23.81 1.50 12.23
N THR A 388 -24.20 2.78 12.13
CA THR A 388 -25.33 3.19 11.32
C THR A 388 -24.83 3.72 9.99
N LEU A 389 -25.23 3.08 8.90
CA LEU A 389 -24.88 3.49 7.54
C LEU A 389 -26.08 4.14 6.85
N ILE A 390 -25.80 5.12 6.00
CA ILE A 390 -26.78 5.74 5.09
C ILE A 390 -26.18 5.83 3.70
N ARG A 391 -27.04 6.05 2.69
CA ARG A 391 -26.56 6.33 1.33
C ARG A 391 -26.29 7.83 1.15
N GLU A 392 -25.05 8.18 0.83
CA GLU A 392 -24.59 9.52 0.44
C GLU A 392 -23.90 9.42 -0.91
N ASN A 393 -24.28 10.26 -1.89
CA ASN A 393 -23.74 10.22 -3.26
C ASN A 393 -23.79 8.82 -3.93
N ASN A 394 -24.91 8.10 -3.75
CA ASN A 394 -25.15 6.73 -4.21
C ASN A 394 -24.24 5.64 -3.61
N ALA A 395 -23.39 5.95 -2.63
CA ALA A 395 -22.55 4.98 -1.93
C ALA A 395 -22.96 4.86 -0.45
N TRP A 396 -22.71 3.71 0.16
CA TRP A 396 -22.88 3.53 1.60
C TRP A 396 -21.77 4.24 2.38
N ARG A 397 -22.15 5.00 3.41
CA ARG A 397 -21.24 5.75 4.28
C ARG A 397 -21.66 5.64 5.73
N ILE A 398 -20.69 5.68 6.64
CA ILE A 398 -20.91 5.57 8.09
C ILE A 398 -21.38 6.92 8.63
N GLN A 399 -22.57 6.93 9.21
CA GLN A 399 -23.18 8.11 9.82
C GLN A 399 -22.98 8.15 11.33
N GLN A 400 -23.01 7.02 12.02
CA GLN A 400 -22.79 6.95 13.46
C GLN A 400 -22.04 5.68 13.82
N ILE A 401 -21.21 5.80 14.86
CA ILE A 401 -20.55 4.70 15.54
C ILE A 401 -20.99 4.76 16.99
N LYS A 402 -21.49 3.65 17.53
CA LYS A 402 -21.90 3.50 18.92
C LYS A 402 -21.08 2.40 19.56
N ASP A 403 -20.56 2.68 20.75
CA ASP A 403 -19.95 1.68 21.61
C ASP A 403 -21.05 0.92 22.35
N GLU A 404 -21.26 -0.35 21.98
CA GLU A 404 -22.30 -1.19 22.60
C GLU A 404 -21.87 -1.63 24.02
N ILE A 405 -20.58 -1.55 24.36
CA ILE A 405 -20.06 -1.99 25.66
C ILE A 405 -20.48 -1.03 26.76
N VAL A 406 -20.55 0.27 26.48
CA VAL A 406 -21.13 1.26 27.41
C VAL A 406 -22.58 0.90 27.73
N ALA A 407 -23.37 0.47 26.73
CA ALA A 407 -24.74 0.03 26.94
C ALA A 407 -24.82 -1.28 27.72
N LEU A 408 -23.92 -2.23 27.47
CA LEU A 408 -23.84 -3.49 28.21
C LEU A 408 -23.49 -3.28 29.69
N GLN A 409 -22.53 -2.41 29.98
CA GLN A 409 -22.13 -2.13 31.38
C GLN A 409 -23.25 -1.49 32.20
N ALA A 410 -24.22 -0.83 31.54
CA ALA A 410 -25.39 -0.26 32.19
C ALA A 410 -26.49 -1.30 32.51
N LEU A 411 -26.40 -2.53 31.97
CA LEU A 411 -27.37 -3.59 32.25
C LEU A 411 -27.20 -4.15 33.67
N SER A 412 -28.31 -4.59 34.27
CA SER A 412 -28.26 -5.29 35.56
C SER A 412 -27.70 -6.72 35.40
N VAL A 413 -27.13 -7.29 36.47
CA VAL A 413 -26.72 -8.71 36.51
C VAL A 413 -27.82 -9.65 36.00
N ASN A 414 -29.08 -9.41 36.41
CA ASN A 414 -30.21 -10.24 36.00
C ASN A 414 -30.48 -10.14 34.49
N ASP A 415 -30.38 -8.94 33.92
CA ASP A 415 -30.55 -8.73 32.49
C ASP A 415 -29.41 -9.38 31.70
N LEU A 416 -28.17 -9.25 32.17
CA LEU A 416 -27.00 -9.89 31.58
C LEU A 416 -27.14 -11.41 31.58
N GLN A 417 -27.46 -12.03 32.71
CA GLN A 417 -27.68 -13.47 32.82
C GLN A 417 -28.84 -13.95 31.94
N LYS A 418 -29.92 -13.16 31.85
CA LYS A 418 -31.04 -13.46 30.95
C LYS A 418 -30.59 -13.44 29.49
N ARG A 419 -29.81 -12.43 29.06
CA ARG A 419 -29.31 -12.37 27.69
C ARG A 419 -28.34 -13.50 27.39
N ILE A 420 -27.40 -13.78 28.28
CA ILE A 420 -26.50 -14.94 28.18
C ILE A 420 -27.32 -16.22 27.93
N LYS A 421 -28.38 -16.43 28.71
CA LYS A 421 -29.24 -17.60 28.55
C LYS A 421 -29.97 -17.66 27.20
N GLU A 422 -30.49 -16.52 26.74
CA GLU A 422 -31.13 -16.42 25.41
C GLU A 422 -30.15 -16.80 24.27
N TYR A 423 -28.89 -16.39 24.38
CA TYR A 423 -27.85 -16.76 23.40
C TYR A 423 -27.46 -18.24 23.49
N GLU A 424 -27.29 -18.79 24.70
CA GLU A 424 -27.04 -20.23 24.90
C GLU A 424 -28.13 -21.08 24.24
N ASP A 425 -29.39 -20.76 24.52
CA ASP A 425 -30.53 -21.51 24.01
C ASP A 425 -30.63 -21.38 22.47
N ALA A 426 -30.28 -20.22 21.92
CA ALA A 426 -30.23 -20.00 20.48
C ALA A 426 -29.08 -20.78 19.81
N ILE A 427 -27.89 -20.83 20.42
CA ILE A 427 -26.75 -21.63 19.96
C ILE A 427 -27.11 -23.11 19.99
N GLU A 428 -27.66 -23.61 21.11
CA GLU A 428 -28.07 -25.02 21.23
C GLU A 428 -29.11 -25.39 20.17
N LYS A 429 -30.09 -24.50 19.93
CA LYS A 429 -31.08 -24.68 18.87
C LYS A 429 -30.43 -24.69 17.49
N GLY A 430 -29.51 -23.77 17.20
CA GLY A 430 -28.78 -23.70 15.93
C GLY A 430 -27.98 -24.98 15.66
N VAL A 431 -27.24 -25.47 16.65
CA VAL A 431 -26.47 -26.72 16.56
C VAL A 431 -27.38 -27.93 16.28
N LYS A 432 -28.55 -28.00 16.92
CA LYS A 432 -29.53 -29.09 16.70
C LYS A 432 -30.24 -29.00 15.35
N GLN A 433 -30.43 -27.79 14.83
CA GLN A 433 -31.18 -27.54 13.60
C GLN A 433 -30.31 -27.53 12.34
N GLN A 434 -28.99 -27.76 12.49
CA GLN A 434 -27.94 -27.79 11.47
C GLN A 434 -28.44 -27.38 10.07
N GLU A 435 -28.29 -26.10 9.75
CA GLU A 435 -28.70 -25.58 8.44
C GLU A 435 -27.99 -26.34 7.32
N ASN A 436 -28.71 -26.55 6.20
CA ASN A 436 -28.11 -27.15 5.00
C ASN A 436 -27.01 -26.27 4.38
N ASN A 437 -26.82 -25.04 4.88
CA ASN A 437 -25.74 -24.14 4.49
C ASN A 437 -24.69 -24.03 5.61
N PRO A 438 -23.51 -24.67 5.48
CA PRO A 438 -22.47 -24.62 6.49
C PRO A 438 -21.88 -23.21 6.69
N GLU A 439 -21.87 -22.37 5.66
CA GLU A 439 -21.32 -21.01 5.75
C GLU A 439 -22.19 -20.11 6.62
N ALA A 440 -23.51 -20.09 6.36
CA ALA A 440 -24.47 -19.34 7.16
C ALA A 440 -24.47 -19.82 8.62
N PHE A 441 -24.35 -21.14 8.85
CA PHE A 441 -24.21 -21.68 10.20
C PHE A 441 -22.95 -21.19 10.90
N VAL A 442 -21.79 -21.18 10.23
CA VAL A 442 -20.53 -20.70 10.82
C VAL A 442 -20.61 -19.21 11.12
N GLU A 443 -21.18 -18.40 10.24
CA GLU A 443 -21.38 -16.96 10.45
C GLU A 443 -22.27 -16.69 11.67
N GLU A 444 -23.43 -17.35 11.73
CA GLU A 444 -24.38 -17.25 12.84
C GLU A 444 -23.77 -17.68 14.18
N MET A 445 -23.02 -18.79 14.19
CA MET A 445 -22.35 -19.27 15.41
C MET A 445 -21.22 -18.33 15.84
N SER A 446 -20.44 -17.80 14.89
CA SER A 446 -19.36 -16.84 15.18
C SER A 446 -19.92 -15.55 15.79
N TRP A 447 -21.02 -15.04 15.22
CA TRP A 447 -21.74 -13.89 15.76
C TRP A 447 -22.27 -14.14 17.18
N ARG A 448 -23.02 -15.23 17.39
CA ARG A 448 -23.63 -15.53 18.68
C ARG A 448 -22.61 -15.79 19.78
N LEU A 449 -21.57 -16.58 19.49
CA LEU A 449 -20.49 -16.86 20.45
C LEU A 449 -19.65 -15.61 20.74
N GLY A 450 -19.38 -14.80 19.72
CA GLY A 450 -18.66 -13.53 19.88
C GLY A 450 -19.39 -12.56 20.80
N GLN A 451 -20.69 -12.37 20.62
CA GLN A 451 -21.51 -11.55 21.52
C GLN A 451 -21.61 -12.14 22.92
N LEU A 452 -21.77 -13.46 23.03
CA LEU A 452 -21.84 -14.15 24.31
C LEU A 452 -20.60 -13.86 25.18
N LEU A 453 -19.40 -13.88 24.59
CA LEU A 453 -18.18 -13.52 25.30
C LEU A 453 -18.18 -12.07 25.81
N ASN A 454 -18.73 -11.12 25.04
CA ASN A 454 -18.85 -9.73 25.48
C ASN A 454 -19.83 -9.58 26.65
N PHE A 455 -20.95 -10.33 26.64
CA PHE A 455 -21.86 -10.38 27.78
C PHE A 455 -21.19 -10.99 29.02
N GLN A 456 -20.41 -12.06 28.85
CA GLN A 456 -19.66 -12.68 29.94
C GLN A 456 -18.64 -11.72 30.55
N ASP A 457 -17.92 -10.95 29.74
CA ASP A 457 -17.01 -9.91 30.25
C ASP A 457 -17.72 -8.84 31.08
N ALA A 458 -18.86 -8.35 30.60
CA ALA A 458 -19.69 -7.40 31.34
C ALA A 458 -20.17 -8.01 32.66
N LEU A 459 -20.62 -9.28 32.65
CA LEU A 459 -21.03 -10.00 33.85
C LEU A 459 -19.88 -10.15 34.85
N LEU A 460 -18.69 -10.54 34.40
CA LEU A 460 -17.51 -10.71 35.25
C LEU A 460 -16.98 -9.39 35.85
N THR A 461 -17.29 -8.26 35.21
CA THR A 461 -17.02 -6.93 35.77
C THR A 461 -17.91 -6.67 36.99
N GLN A 462 -19.18 -7.12 36.96
CA GLN A 462 -20.12 -6.96 38.06
C GLN A 462 -20.02 -8.06 39.13
N LEU A 463 -19.64 -9.28 38.74
CA LEU A 463 -19.50 -10.46 39.59
C LEU A 463 -18.07 -11.02 39.58
N PRO A 464 -17.06 -10.24 40.01
CA PRO A 464 -15.66 -10.65 39.90
C PRO A 464 -15.31 -11.88 40.74
N LEU A 465 -16.10 -12.18 41.78
CA LEU A 465 -15.88 -13.28 42.72
C LEU A 465 -16.84 -14.46 42.52
N ASP A 466 -17.57 -14.51 41.40
CA ASP A 466 -18.36 -15.69 41.03
C ASP A 466 -17.49 -16.69 40.26
N TYR A 467 -17.24 -17.85 40.87
CA TYR A 467 -16.42 -18.90 40.28
C TYR A 467 -17.06 -19.48 39.01
N ASN A 468 -18.37 -19.73 39.04
CA ASN A 468 -19.08 -20.37 37.92
C ASN A 468 -19.11 -19.44 36.72
N ALA A 469 -19.39 -18.15 36.94
CA ALA A 469 -19.34 -17.17 35.85
C ALA A 469 -17.95 -17.11 35.17
N ASN A 470 -16.85 -17.26 35.92
CA ASN A 470 -15.51 -17.30 35.33
C ASN A 470 -15.24 -18.60 34.56
N GLU A 471 -15.66 -19.76 35.09
CA GLU A 471 -15.52 -21.04 34.37
C GLU A 471 -16.40 -21.11 33.12
N ASP A 472 -17.60 -20.53 33.15
CA ASP A 472 -18.48 -20.44 31.98
C ASP A 472 -17.84 -19.56 30.90
N ALA A 473 -17.35 -18.37 31.26
CA ALA A 473 -16.62 -17.49 30.34
C ALA A 473 -15.39 -18.17 29.72
N TYR A 474 -14.60 -18.89 30.54
CA TYR A 474 -13.49 -19.72 30.06
C TYR A 474 -13.95 -20.78 29.06
N SER A 475 -15.03 -21.50 29.38
CA SER A 475 -15.59 -22.55 28.51
C SER A 475 -16.04 -21.98 27.16
N TYR A 476 -16.67 -20.81 27.13
CA TYR A 476 -17.01 -20.14 25.87
C TYR A 476 -15.79 -19.69 25.08
N ALA A 477 -14.73 -19.20 25.75
CA ALA A 477 -13.51 -18.82 25.04
C ALA A 477 -12.82 -20.02 24.38
N VAL A 478 -12.84 -21.18 25.05
CA VAL A 478 -12.40 -22.46 24.48
C VAL A 478 -13.22 -22.80 23.22
N LEU A 479 -14.55 -22.69 23.28
CA LEU A 479 -15.43 -22.97 22.13
C LEU A 479 -15.13 -22.07 20.93
N THR A 480 -14.73 -20.82 21.16
CA THR A 480 -14.33 -19.89 20.09
C THR A 480 -12.87 -20.02 19.65
N GLY A 481 -12.08 -20.90 20.28
CA GLY A 481 -10.65 -21.03 19.98
C GLY A 481 -9.86 -19.74 20.24
N ASN A 482 -10.16 -19.02 21.32
CA ASN A 482 -9.54 -17.74 21.66
C ASN A 482 -8.60 -17.87 22.88
N PRO A 483 -7.33 -18.32 22.69
CA PRO A 483 -6.41 -18.57 23.78
C PRO A 483 -6.02 -17.30 24.54
N GLU A 484 -6.00 -16.14 23.87
CA GLU A 484 -5.73 -14.86 24.53
C GLU A 484 -6.83 -14.51 25.53
N ARG A 485 -8.11 -14.72 25.20
CA ARG A 485 -9.23 -14.47 26.12
C ARG A 485 -9.35 -15.58 27.17
N MET A 486 -9.04 -16.83 26.82
CA MET A 486 -8.91 -17.94 27.80
C MET A 486 -7.91 -17.59 28.90
N MET A 487 -6.76 -17.02 28.53
CA MET A 487 -5.72 -16.63 29.47
C MET A 487 -6.21 -15.58 30.46
N VAL A 488 -6.95 -14.56 29.99
CA VAL A 488 -7.58 -13.54 30.85
C VAL A 488 -8.44 -14.18 31.94
N TYR A 489 -9.27 -15.16 31.57
CA TYR A 489 -10.16 -15.82 32.53
C TYR A 489 -9.40 -16.75 33.48
N LEU A 490 -8.42 -17.51 32.99
CA LEU A 490 -7.59 -18.39 33.82
C LEU A 490 -6.76 -17.60 34.84
N GLU A 491 -6.21 -16.45 34.47
CA GLU A 491 -5.50 -15.56 35.39
C GLU A 491 -6.42 -15.04 36.50
N ARG A 492 -7.65 -14.62 36.15
CA ARG A 492 -8.66 -14.23 37.14
C ARG A 492 -8.98 -15.38 38.10
N LEU A 493 -9.15 -16.59 37.56
CA LEU A 493 -9.41 -17.80 38.36
C LEU A 493 -8.25 -18.09 39.34
N ILE A 494 -7.00 -18.04 38.88
CA ILE A 494 -5.80 -18.23 39.72
C ILE A 494 -5.70 -17.19 40.83
N GLN A 495 -5.99 -15.93 40.52
CA GLN A 495 -5.88 -14.82 41.46
C GLN A 495 -6.97 -14.85 42.53
N ARG A 496 -8.19 -15.26 42.18
CA ARG A 496 -9.38 -15.10 43.03
C ARG A 496 -9.84 -16.39 43.71
N PHE A 497 -9.51 -17.57 43.16
CA PHE A 497 -9.99 -18.87 43.65
C PHE A 497 -8.85 -19.86 43.87
N PRO A 498 -8.12 -19.77 45.00
CA PRO A 498 -6.93 -20.58 45.25
C PRO A 498 -7.23 -22.07 45.40
N GLN A 499 -8.49 -22.48 45.62
CA GLN A 499 -8.87 -23.87 45.88
C GLN A 499 -8.57 -24.79 44.69
N ASN A 500 -8.73 -24.30 43.46
CA ASN A 500 -8.51 -25.07 42.22
C ASN A 500 -7.22 -24.67 41.49
N ARG A 501 -6.35 -23.90 42.14
CA ARG A 501 -5.19 -23.24 41.52
C ARG A 501 -4.29 -24.18 40.73
N ALA A 502 -4.05 -25.41 41.22
CA ALA A 502 -3.21 -26.39 40.52
C ALA A 502 -3.82 -26.85 39.19
N ASP A 503 -5.15 -27.01 39.12
CA ASP A 503 -5.82 -27.37 37.87
C ASP A 503 -5.85 -26.19 36.90
N THR A 504 -6.17 -24.99 37.40
CA THR A 504 -6.20 -23.77 36.60
C THR A 504 -4.81 -23.43 36.03
N LEU A 505 -3.72 -23.63 36.80
CA LEU A 505 -2.35 -23.44 36.31
C LEU A 505 -1.98 -24.44 35.21
N ARG A 506 -2.44 -25.69 35.30
CA ARG A 506 -2.24 -26.68 34.21
C ARG A 506 -2.97 -26.25 32.94
N ARG A 507 -4.22 -25.78 33.06
CA ARG A 507 -4.97 -25.22 31.92
C ARG A 507 -4.25 -24.01 31.33
N LEU A 508 -3.74 -23.10 32.17
CA LEU A 508 -2.97 -21.94 31.74
C LEU A 508 -1.69 -22.35 31.00
N GLY A 509 -0.96 -23.35 31.50
CA GLY A 509 0.22 -23.89 30.80
C GLY A 509 -0.11 -24.43 29.40
N ALA A 510 -1.25 -25.11 29.24
CA ALA A 510 -1.72 -25.58 27.93
C ALA A 510 -2.13 -24.41 27.01
N THR A 511 -2.83 -23.41 27.53
CA THR A 511 -3.21 -22.20 26.78
C THR A 511 -1.98 -21.40 26.32
N LEU A 512 -0.97 -21.26 27.17
CA LEU A 512 0.30 -20.61 26.83
C LEU A 512 1.05 -21.36 25.74
N ALA A 513 1.03 -22.71 25.75
CA ALA A 513 1.63 -23.52 24.71
C ALA A 513 0.92 -23.35 23.35
N GLU A 514 -0.41 -23.32 23.35
CA GLU A 514 -1.20 -23.02 22.15
C GLU A 514 -0.89 -21.62 21.62
N LEU A 515 -0.82 -20.62 22.51
CA LEU A 515 -0.52 -19.24 22.15
C LEU A 515 0.91 -19.11 21.57
N ALA A 516 1.90 -19.77 22.19
CA ALA A 516 3.26 -19.81 21.68
C ALA A 516 3.34 -20.44 20.28
N PHE A 517 2.57 -21.51 20.03
CA PHE A 517 2.48 -22.12 18.70
C PHE A 517 1.90 -21.15 17.65
N ARG A 518 0.91 -20.33 18.00
CA ARG A 518 0.41 -19.26 17.11
C ARG A 518 1.47 -18.20 16.78
N PHE A 519 2.53 -18.10 17.58
CA PHE A 519 3.66 -17.19 17.39
C PHE A 519 4.95 -17.87 16.90
N ASP A 520 4.86 -19.04 16.28
CA ASP A 520 6.04 -19.77 15.78
C ASP A 520 6.68 -19.16 14.52
N LEU A 521 6.11 -18.06 13.99
CA LEU A 521 6.70 -17.34 12.86
C LEU A 521 7.99 -16.60 13.27
N PRO A 522 8.99 -16.49 12.36
CA PRO A 522 10.28 -15.86 12.68
C PRO A 522 10.18 -14.43 13.25
N GLU A 523 9.19 -13.67 12.79
CA GLU A 523 8.90 -12.29 13.24
C GLU A 523 8.43 -12.20 14.70
N PHE A 524 7.93 -13.29 15.29
CA PHE A 524 7.45 -13.35 16.68
C PHE A 524 8.34 -14.19 17.61
N LYS A 525 9.56 -14.49 17.19
CA LYS A 525 10.48 -15.37 17.93
C LYS A 525 10.68 -14.95 19.39
N GLU A 526 10.82 -13.65 19.67
CA GLU A 526 11.00 -13.16 21.04
C GLU A 526 9.75 -13.40 21.90
N ARG A 527 8.56 -13.16 21.34
CA ARG A 527 7.27 -13.40 22.01
C ARG A 527 7.02 -14.89 22.24
N HIS A 528 7.31 -15.73 21.24
CA HIS A 528 7.29 -17.18 21.40
C HIS A 528 8.18 -17.63 22.56
N GLN A 529 9.43 -17.17 22.59
CA GLN A 529 10.38 -17.50 23.67
C GLN A 529 9.91 -17.00 25.03
N HIS A 530 9.28 -15.82 25.09
CA HIS A 530 8.74 -15.25 26.32
C HIS A 530 7.60 -16.11 26.89
N LEU A 531 6.62 -16.47 26.05
CA LEU A 531 5.50 -17.31 26.43
C LEU A 531 5.97 -18.71 26.88
N ASP A 532 6.99 -19.26 26.19
CA ASP A 532 7.61 -20.53 26.57
C ASP A 532 8.36 -20.44 27.91
N LEU A 533 8.94 -19.28 28.23
CA LEU A 533 9.60 -19.01 29.51
C LEU A 533 8.58 -18.91 30.64
N ILE A 534 7.43 -18.25 30.44
CA ILE A 534 6.36 -18.15 31.45
C ILE A 534 5.70 -19.51 31.71
N ARG A 535 5.68 -20.40 30.71
CA ARG A 535 5.20 -21.78 30.85
C ARG A 535 6.06 -22.60 31.82
N LYS A 536 7.39 -22.57 31.70
CA LYS A 536 8.33 -23.41 32.48
C LYS A 536 8.19 -23.36 34.01
N PRO A 537 8.05 -22.20 34.69
CA PRO A 537 7.87 -22.16 36.14
C PRO A 537 6.53 -22.75 36.61
N ASN A 538 5.54 -22.91 35.72
CA ASN A 538 4.30 -23.63 36.03
C ASN A 538 4.49 -25.16 35.97
N ASP A 539 5.49 -25.66 35.23
CA ASP A 539 5.84 -27.08 35.18
C ASP A 539 6.73 -27.50 36.37
N GLU A 540 7.70 -26.67 36.78
CA GLU A 540 8.68 -27.00 37.84
C GLU A 540 8.11 -26.98 39.27
N LYS A 541 7.09 -26.14 39.54
CA LYS A 541 6.39 -26.13 40.85
C LYS A 541 5.63 -27.43 41.16
N HIS A 542 5.48 -28.32 40.17
CA HIS A 542 4.85 -29.62 40.34
C HIS A 542 5.82 -30.78 40.62
N THR A 543 7.14 -30.54 40.56
CA THR A 543 8.15 -31.56 40.91
C THR A 543 8.61 -31.51 42.36
N GLU A 544 8.40 -30.42 43.10
CA GLU A 544 8.85 -30.29 44.50
C GLU A 544 7.81 -30.70 45.57
N ASN A 545 6.60 -31.11 45.18
CA ASN A 545 5.59 -31.64 46.10
C ASN A 545 5.17 -33.07 45.72
N LYS A 546 6.15 -33.98 45.61
CA LYS A 546 5.93 -35.43 45.60
C LYS A 546 6.73 -36.11 46.69
#